data_AF-A0A2X1KBF6-F1
#
_entry.id   AF-A0A2X1KBF6-F1
#
_cell.length_a   1.000
_cell.length_b   1.000
_cell.length_c   1.000
_cell.angle_alpha   90.00
_cell.angle_beta   90.00
_cell.angle_gamma   90.00
#
_symmetry.space_group_name_H-M   'P 1'
#
loop_
_entity.id
_entity.type
_entity.pdbx_description
1 polymer ?
#
loop_
_entity_poly.entity_id
_entity_poly.type
_entity_poly.pdbx_seq_one_letter_code
_entity_poly.pdbx_strand_id
1 'polypeptide(L)'
;MILRRAKATAYILEHVEISIRDEELIAGNRTVKPRAGIMSPEMDPYWLLKELDQFPTRPQDRFAISEEDKRIYREELFPYWEKRSMKDFINGQMTDEVKAATSTQIFSINQTDKGQGHIIIDYPRLLNHGWGRL
;
A
#
# COMPACT_ATOMS: atom_id res chain seq x y z
N MET A 1 12.15 -9.14 -10.90
CA MET A 1 11.20 -8.40 -10.03
C MET A 1 9.91 -8.00 -10.75
N ILE A 2 9.98 -7.44 -11.96
CA ILE A 2 8.81 -6.94 -12.71
C ILE A 2 7.72 -8.00 -12.98
N LEU A 3 8.09 -9.21 -13.40
CA LEU A 3 7.13 -10.30 -13.66
C LEU A 3 6.35 -10.73 -12.41
N ARG A 4 6.99 -10.69 -11.22
CA ARG A 4 6.29 -11.01 -9.95
C ARG A 4 5.23 -9.97 -9.64
N ARG A 5 5.53 -8.69 -9.86
CA ARG A 5 4.57 -7.59 -9.66
C ARG A 5 3.42 -7.67 -10.66
N ALA A 6 3.72 -7.93 -11.93
CA ALA A 6 2.69 -8.12 -12.96
C ALA A 6 1.74 -9.28 -12.62
N LYS A 7 2.29 -10.44 -12.22
CA LYS A 7 1.48 -11.60 -11.80
C LYS A 7 0.68 -11.32 -10.53
N ALA A 8 1.26 -10.63 -9.54
CA ALA A 8 0.53 -10.25 -8.32
C ALA A 8 -0.62 -9.28 -8.64
N THR A 9 -0.41 -8.29 -9.51
CA THR A 9 -1.47 -7.39 -9.97
C THR A 9 -2.58 -8.15 -10.69
N ALA A 10 -2.24 -9.03 -11.63
CA ALA A 10 -3.24 -9.86 -12.32
C ALA A 10 -4.04 -10.72 -11.34
N TYR A 11 -3.36 -11.44 -10.43
CA TYR A 11 -4.00 -12.27 -9.42
C TYR A 11 -4.95 -11.46 -8.53
N ILE A 12 -4.53 -10.28 -8.05
CA ILE A 12 -5.39 -9.40 -7.24
C ILE A 12 -6.62 -8.96 -8.05
N LEU A 13 -6.45 -8.51 -9.30
CA LEU A 13 -7.58 -8.05 -10.13
C LEU A 13 -8.54 -9.19 -10.49
N GLU A 14 -8.07 -10.43 -10.58
CA GLU A 14 -8.89 -11.62 -10.84
C GLU A 14 -9.67 -12.10 -9.60
N HIS A 15 -9.18 -11.84 -8.39
CA HIS A 15 -9.72 -12.43 -7.15
C HIS A 15 -10.29 -11.41 -6.16
N VAL A 16 -10.08 -10.11 -6.36
CA VAL A 16 -10.58 -9.07 -5.46
C VAL A 16 -12.11 -9.04 -5.48
N GLU A 17 -12.71 -8.91 -4.31
CA GLU A 17 -14.16 -8.74 -4.19
C GLU A 17 -14.61 -7.39 -4.76
N ILE A 18 -15.59 -7.43 -5.66
CA ILE A 18 -16.16 -6.26 -6.32
C ILE A 18 -17.51 -5.92 -5.68
N SER A 19 -17.78 -4.64 -5.51
CA SER A 19 -19.07 -4.13 -5.03
C SER A 19 -19.55 -3.01 -5.95
N ILE A 20 -20.80 -3.11 -6.42
CA ILE A 20 -21.50 -1.99 -7.04
C ILE A 20 -22.52 -1.51 -6.00
N ARG A 21 -22.43 -0.25 -5.61
CA ARG A 21 -23.29 0.33 -4.57
C ARG A 21 -24.50 1.00 -5.19
N ASP A 22 -25.55 1.18 -4.40
CA ASP A 22 -26.76 1.86 -4.83
C ASP A 22 -26.43 3.24 -5.41
N GLU A 23 -27.08 3.57 -6.53
CA GLU A 23 -26.93 4.83 -7.26
C GLU A 23 -25.56 5.09 -7.93
N GLU A 24 -24.60 4.15 -7.89
CA GLU A 24 -23.33 4.29 -8.60
C GLU A 24 -23.56 4.21 -10.13
N LEU A 25 -23.32 5.33 -10.84
CA LEU A 25 -23.32 5.38 -12.31
C LEU A 25 -21.99 4.92 -12.92
N ILE A 26 -20.89 5.03 -12.17
CA ILE A 26 -19.55 4.62 -12.57
C ILE A 26 -19.05 3.59 -11.56
N ALA A 27 -18.89 2.35 -12.01
CA ALA A 27 -18.39 1.26 -11.19
C ALA A 27 -16.84 1.24 -11.14
N GLY A 28 -16.29 0.69 -10.06
CA GLY A 28 -14.85 0.57 -9.86
C GLY A 28 -14.43 0.88 -8.43
N ASN A 29 -14.78 0.00 -7.49
CA ASN A 29 -14.41 0.15 -6.09
C ASN A 29 -12.99 -0.38 -5.82
N ARG A 30 -12.27 0.26 -4.90
CA ARG A 30 -10.97 -0.24 -4.39
C ARG A 30 -11.12 -1.30 -3.30
N THR A 31 -12.25 -1.28 -2.60
CA THR A 31 -12.60 -2.16 -1.47
C THR A 31 -14.11 -2.32 -1.45
N VAL A 32 -14.63 -3.43 -0.92
CA VAL A 32 -16.07 -3.67 -0.80
C VAL A 32 -16.73 -2.58 0.06
N LYS A 33 -16.19 -2.37 1.26
CA LYS A 33 -16.66 -1.32 2.17
C LYS A 33 -16.19 0.06 1.72
N PRO A 34 -17.07 1.07 1.64
CA PRO A 34 -16.68 2.42 1.26
C PRO A 34 -15.63 2.97 2.24
N ARG A 35 -14.64 3.69 1.69
CA ARG A 35 -13.56 4.35 2.46
C ARG A 35 -12.69 3.40 3.30
N ALA A 36 -12.72 2.09 3.05
CA ALA A 36 -11.80 1.17 3.70
C ALA A 36 -10.35 1.37 3.20
N GLY A 37 -9.40 1.19 4.12
CA GLY A 37 -7.97 1.24 3.80
C GLY A 37 -7.51 -0.03 3.06
N ILE A 38 -6.41 0.10 2.33
CA ILE A 38 -5.68 -1.01 1.74
C ILE A 38 -4.31 -1.04 2.42
N MET A 39 -3.88 -2.23 2.83
CA MET A 39 -2.54 -2.43 3.35
C MET A 39 -1.59 -2.84 2.23
N SER A 40 -0.41 -2.21 2.21
CA SER A 40 0.69 -2.53 1.27
C SER A 40 1.93 -2.94 2.07
N PRO A 41 1.95 -4.15 2.67
CA PRO A 41 3.06 -4.60 3.51
C PRO A 41 4.37 -4.75 2.73
N GLU A 42 4.33 -4.79 1.40
CA GLU A 42 5.52 -4.76 0.54
C GLU A 42 6.29 -3.44 0.63
N MET A 43 5.66 -2.37 1.12
CA MET A 43 6.28 -1.04 1.23
C MET A 43 6.99 -0.89 2.57
N ASP A 44 6.24 -0.88 3.68
CA ASP A 44 6.78 -0.81 5.04
C ASP A 44 5.88 -1.63 5.99
N PRO A 45 6.30 -2.86 6.35
CA PRO A 45 5.48 -3.74 7.17
C PRO A 45 5.53 -3.39 8.66
N TYR A 46 6.49 -2.56 9.10
CA TYR A 46 6.85 -2.36 10.50
C TYR A 46 5.93 -1.36 11.21
N TRP A 47 5.63 -0.21 10.57
CA TRP A 47 4.74 0.78 11.18
C TRP A 47 3.30 0.25 11.29
N LEU A 48 2.86 -0.51 10.28
CA LEU A 48 1.57 -1.20 10.29
C LEU A 48 1.48 -2.12 11.50
N LEU A 49 2.47 -3.00 11.71
CA LEU A 49 2.53 -3.89 12.87
C LEU A 49 2.47 -3.12 14.20
N LYS A 50 3.21 -2.02 14.30
CA LYS A 50 3.28 -1.18 15.51
C LYS A 50 1.93 -0.52 15.83
N GLU A 51 1.14 -0.15 14.82
CA GLU A 51 -0.10 0.60 14.98
C GLU A 51 -1.39 -0.23 14.86
N LEU A 52 -1.32 -1.53 14.55
CA LEU A 52 -2.49 -2.40 14.33
C LEU A 52 -3.59 -2.22 15.40
N ASP A 53 -3.19 -2.22 16.67
CA ASP A 53 -4.11 -2.12 17.80
C ASP A 53 -4.54 -0.68 18.10
N GLN A 54 -3.86 0.31 17.54
CA GLN A 54 -4.11 1.74 17.75
C GLN A 54 -4.94 2.37 16.64
N PHE A 55 -5.17 1.71 15.51
CA PHE A 55 -5.98 2.26 14.42
C PHE A 55 -7.37 2.77 14.84
N PRO A 56 -8.11 2.12 15.77
CA PRO A 56 -9.42 2.62 16.17
C PRO A 56 -9.37 3.85 17.08
N THR A 57 -8.24 4.08 17.77
CA THR A 57 -8.14 5.05 18.87
C THR A 57 -7.18 6.20 18.59
N ARG A 58 -6.33 6.10 17.56
CA ARG A 58 -5.35 7.13 17.20
C ARG A 58 -6.03 8.49 16.93
N PRO A 59 -5.32 9.62 17.17
CA PRO A 59 -5.94 10.94 17.14
C PRO A 59 -6.47 11.36 15.76
N GLN A 60 -5.89 10.83 14.68
CA GLN A 60 -6.23 11.19 13.31
C GLN A 60 -6.38 9.96 12.42
N ASP A 61 -7.30 10.03 11.45
CA ASP A 61 -7.56 9.00 10.45
C ASP A 61 -7.77 7.62 11.07
N ARG A 62 -8.79 7.49 11.92
CA ARG A 62 -9.13 6.24 12.59
C ARG A 62 -9.66 5.21 11.59
N PHE A 63 -9.24 3.96 11.76
CA PHE A 63 -9.75 2.83 11.00
C PHE A 63 -10.26 1.74 11.94
N ALA A 64 -11.39 1.14 11.59
CA ALA A 64 -11.81 -0.12 12.18
C ALA A 64 -11.06 -1.25 11.48
N ILE A 65 -10.56 -2.20 12.27
CA ILE A 65 -9.89 -3.40 11.79
C ILE A 65 -10.37 -4.58 12.65
N SER A 66 -10.69 -5.70 12.00
CA SER A 66 -11.15 -6.89 12.73
C SER A 66 -9.98 -7.59 13.43
N GLU A 67 -10.26 -8.35 14.50
CA GLU A 67 -9.23 -9.17 15.15
C GLU A 67 -8.65 -10.21 14.19
N GLU A 68 -9.45 -10.70 13.23
CA GLU A 68 -8.99 -11.63 12.21
C GLU A 68 -8.00 -10.97 11.24
N ASP A 69 -8.28 -9.76 10.75
CA ASP A 69 -7.35 -9.04 9.87
C ASP A 69 -6.05 -8.69 10.60
N LYS A 70 -6.12 -8.35 11.90
CA LYS A 70 -4.92 -8.15 12.73
C LYS A 70 -4.10 -9.43 12.85
N ARG A 71 -4.77 -10.59 13.05
CA ARG A 71 -4.14 -11.90 13.15
C ARG A 71 -3.44 -12.27 11.84
N ILE A 72 -4.13 -12.18 10.71
CA ILE A 72 -3.56 -12.41 9.36
C ILE A 72 -2.34 -11.51 9.15
N TYR A 73 -2.44 -10.23 9.52
CA TYR A 73 -1.31 -9.32 9.38
C TYR A 73 -0.10 -9.76 10.22
N ARG A 74 -0.30 -10.08 11.51
CA ARG A 74 0.77 -10.50 12.43
C ARG A 74 1.41 -11.82 12.04
N GLU A 75 0.60 -12.81 11.69
CA GLU A 75 1.01 -14.21 11.58
C GLU A 75 1.44 -14.58 10.16
N GLU A 76 0.90 -13.91 9.15
CA GLU A 76 1.11 -14.30 7.74
C GLU A 76 1.82 -13.19 6.95
N LEU A 77 1.28 -11.97 6.95
CA LEU A 77 1.79 -10.90 6.10
C LEU A 77 3.13 -10.33 6.61
N PHE A 78 3.20 -9.97 7.89
CA PHE A 78 4.42 -9.39 8.48
C PHE A 78 5.63 -10.33 8.35
N PRO A 79 5.56 -11.62 8.73
CA PRO A 79 6.73 -12.51 8.64
C PRO A 79 7.19 -12.74 7.20
N TYR A 80 6.27 -12.66 6.22
CA TYR A 80 6.66 -12.75 4.83
C TYR A 80 7.33 -11.47 4.32
N TRP A 81 6.89 -10.29 4.72
CA TRP A 81 7.41 -9.03 4.18
C TRP A 81 8.59 -8.44 4.96
N GLU A 82 8.79 -8.84 6.21
CA GLU A 82 9.98 -8.51 6.98
C GLU A 82 11.23 -8.90 6.18
N LYS A 83 12.19 -7.98 6.06
CA LYS A 83 13.45 -8.13 5.29
C LYS A 83 13.27 -8.27 3.77
N ARG A 84 12.04 -8.12 3.25
CA ARG A 84 11.72 -8.15 1.81
C ARG A 84 11.07 -6.86 1.32
N SER A 85 10.84 -5.90 2.22
CA SER A 85 10.09 -4.69 1.92
C SER A 85 10.93 -3.61 1.24
N MET A 86 10.26 -2.65 0.63
CA MET A 86 10.90 -1.44 0.12
C MET A 86 11.65 -0.69 1.24
N LYS A 87 11.08 -0.65 2.44
CA LYS A 87 11.70 -0.03 3.62
C LYS A 87 13.06 -0.65 3.96
N ASP A 88 13.13 -1.99 3.94
CA ASP A 88 14.38 -2.72 4.19
C ASP A 88 15.43 -2.39 3.13
N PHE A 89 15.03 -2.38 1.85
CA PHE A 89 15.91 -2.01 0.75
C PHE A 89 16.45 -0.60 0.92
N ILE A 90 15.58 0.39 1.17
CA ILE A 90 15.96 1.80 1.33
C ILE A 90 16.89 1.98 2.53
N ASN A 91 16.53 1.44 3.69
CA ASN A 91 17.32 1.56 4.91
C ASN A 91 18.72 0.91 4.77
N GLY A 92 18.82 -0.16 3.97
CA GLY A 92 20.09 -0.80 3.63
C GLY A 92 21.00 0.03 2.73
N GLN A 93 20.46 1.00 1.99
CA GLN A 93 21.23 1.93 1.16
C GLN A 93 21.56 3.25 1.87
N MET A 94 20.89 3.56 2.99
CA MET A 94 21.15 4.80 3.74
C MET A 94 22.47 4.72 4.50
N THR A 95 23.36 5.66 4.22
CA THR A 95 24.59 5.88 4.99
C THR A 95 24.29 6.32 6.43
N ASP A 96 25.22 6.13 7.35
CA ASP A 96 25.06 6.52 8.76
C ASP A 96 24.89 8.04 8.93
N GLU A 97 25.52 8.85 8.08
CA GLU A 97 25.34 10.31 8.07
C GLU A 97 23.88 10.69 7.79
N VAL A 98 23.28 10.10 6.75
CA VAL A 98 21.86 10.34 6.41
C VAL A 98 20.93 9.85 7.53
N LYS A 99 21.22 8.71 8.16
CA LYS A 99 20.45 8.20 9.32
C LYS A 99 20.55 9.15 10.51
N ALA A 100 21.75 9.64 10.81
CA ALA A 100 21.96 10.62 11.88
C ALA A 100 21.22 11.92 11.59
N ALA A 101 21.32 12.45 10.37
CA ALA A 101 20.66 13.69 9.97
C ALA A 101 19.12 13.57 10.02
N THR A 102 18.55 12.48 9.51
CA THR A 102 17.09 12.24 9.57
C THR A 102 16.57 12.05 10.99
N SER A 103 17.38 11.50 11.90
CA SER A 103 17.02 11.32 13.31
C SER A 103 16.81 12.64 14.07
N THR A 104 17.37 13.75 13.55
CA THR A 104 17.17 15.10 14.12
C THR A 104 15.76 15.64 13.90
N GLN A 105 14.99 15.02 12.99
CA GLN A 105 13.64 15.44 12.59
C GLN A 105 13.54 16.86 12.01
N ILE A 106 14.66 17.51 11.66
CA ILE A 106 14.69 18.80 10.96
C ILE A 106 14.12 18.67 9.54
N PHE A 107 14.32 17.49 8.93
CA PHE A 107 13.70 17.11 7.67
C PHE A 107 13.27 15.64 7.73
N SER A 108 12.41 15.25 6.79
CA SER A 108 12.03 13.84 6.59
C SER A 108 12.29 13.44 5.15
N ILE A 109 12.69 12.19 4.95
CA ILE A 109 12.83 11.61 3.62
C ILE A 109 11.49 11.01 3.23
N ASN A 110 10.84 11.62 2.24
CA ASN A 110 9.56 11.16 1.73
C ASN A 110 9.72 9.88 0.89
N GLN A 111 8.63 9.16 0.67
CA GLN A 111 8.56 7.97 -0.21
C GLN A 111 9.46 6.81 0.23
N THR A 112 9.68 6.68 1.54
CA THR A 112 10.45 5.56 2.11
C THR A 112 9.56 4.42 2.60
N ASP A 113 8.26 4.65 2.67
CA ASP A 113 7.26 3.77 3.29
C ASP A 113 6.01 3.57 2.41
N LYS A 114 5.96 4.20 1.23
CA LYS A 114 4.84 4.14 0.27
C LYS A 114 5.35 4.09 -1.16
N GLY A 115 4.57 3.46 -2.04
CA GLY A 115 4.85 3.43 -3.47
C GLY A 115 4.71 4.82 -4.11
N GLN A 116 5.48 5.03 -5.19
CA GLN A 116 5.39 6.25 -5.99
C GLN A 116 4.06 6.34 -6.73
N GLY A 117 3.42 7.49 -6.65
CA GLY A 117 2.17 7.77 -7.37
C GLY A 117 2.07 9.16 -8.01
N HIS A 118 3.08 10.02 -7.83
CA HIS A 118 3.09 11.41 -8.31
C HIS A 118 3.28 11.49 -9.84
N ILE A 119 2.31 10.99 -10.59
CA ILE A 119 2.30 10.88 -12.04
C ILE A 119 0.93 11.27 -12.60
N ILE A 120 0.93 11.84 -13.81
CA ILE A 120 -0.28 12.00 -14.62
C ILE A 120 -0.20 10.94 -15.72
N ILE A 121 -1.17 10.01 -15.73
CA ILE A 121 -1.24 8.96 -16.75
C ILE A 121 -1.69 9.59 -18.07
N ASP A 122 -1.20 9.06 -19.19
CA ASP A 122 -1.63 9.45 -20.54
C ASP A 122 -3.04 8.92 -20.84
N TYR A 123 -4.04 9.56 -20.24
CA TYR A 123 -5.46 9.27 -20.47
C TYR A 123 -5.87 9.43 -21.95
N PRO A 124 -5.44 10.49 -22.69
CA PRO A 124 -5.78 10.61 -24.11
C PRO A 124 -5.35 9.38 -24.91
N ARG A 125 -4.14 8.86 -24.70
CA ARG A 125 -3.70 7.65 -25.39
C ARG A 125 -4.56 6.45 -25.03
N LEU A 126 -4.87 6.24 -23.75
CA LEU A 126 -5.72 5.12 -23.32
C LEU A 126 -7.13 5.20 -23.94
N LEU A 127 -7.75 6.38 -23.93
CA LEU A 127 -9.10 6.59 -24.44
C LEU A 127 -9.17 6.48 -25.97
N ASN A 128 -8.12 6.90 -26.69
CA ASN A 128 -8.10 6.87 -28.16
C ASN A 128 -7.72 5.49 -28.74
N HIS A 129 -6.95 4.67 -28.02
CA HIS A 129 -6.43 3.40 -28.55
C HIS A 129 -6.98 2.15 -27.84
N GLY A 130 -7.52 2.29 -26.64
CA GLY A 130 -7.95 1.19 -25.79
C GLY A 130 -6.79 0.39 -25.20
N TRP A 131 -7.04 -0.34 -24.11
CA TRP A 131 -6.02 -1.14 -23.42
C TRP A 131 -5.45 -2.27 -24.28
N GLY A 132 -6.29 -2.99 -25.03
CA GLY A 132 -5.85 -4.16 -25.80
C GLY A 132 -4.89 -3.87 -26.97
N ARG A 133 -4.59 -2.60 -27.25
CA ARG A 133 -3.63 -2.16 -28.28
C ARG A 133 -2.36 -1.53 -27.69
N LEU A 134 -2.26 -1.44 -26.36
CA LEU A 134 -1.08 -0.96 -25.62
C LEU A 134 -0.20 -2.13 -25.20
#